data_AF-A0A2V6CCF3-F1
#
_entry.id   AF-A0A2V6CCF3-F1
#
_cell.length_a   1.000
_cell.length_b   1.000
_cell.length_c   1.000
_cell.angle_alpha   90.00
_cell.angle_beta   90.00
_cell.angle_gamma   90.00
#
_symmetry.space_group_name_H-M   'P 1'
#
loop_
_entity.id
_entity.type
_entity.pdbx_description
1 polymer ?
#
loop_
_entity_poly.entity_id
_entity_poly.type
_entity_poly.pdbx_seq_one_letter_code
_entity_poly.pdbx_strand_id
1 'polypeptide(L)'
;LGDGVKVAGHHEGEIVNPDSISREVAPKEVAAMRALVRKFLPGGEGDLRTAVVCMYTNTPDHHFFIDRHPQHPQVLIASPCSGHGFKFSSVIGEVLTDLMTNAPSRFDLSLFRRRW
;
A
#
# COMPACT_ATOMS: atom_id res chain seq x y z
N LEU A 1 -9.68 -22.77 -2.10
CA LEU A 1 -9.20 -23.38 -0.85
C LEU A 1 -8.26 -22.39 -0.17
N GLY A 2 -8.54 -22.03 1.08
CA GLY A 2 -7.71 -21.16 1.91
C GLY A 2 -7.39 -21.87 3.22
N ASP A 3 -6.21 -21.59 3.78
CA ASP A 3 -5.66 -22.31 4.96
C ASP A 3 -5.80 -21.49 6.26
N GLY A 4 -6.68 -20.48 6.26
CA GLY A 4 -6.92 -19.60 7.40
C GLY A 4 -7.47 -18.23 7.00
N VAL A 5 -7.56 -17.34 7.98
CA VAL A 5 -8.03 -15.96 7.81
C VAL A 5 -6.86 -15.00 8.05
N LYS A 6 -6.64 -14.06 7.12
CA LYS A 6 -5.69 -12.96 7.29
C LYS A 6 -6.44 -11.70 7.69
N VAL A 7 -6.00 -11.06 8.77
CA VAL A 7 -6.53 -9.79 9.26
C VAL A 7 -5.41 -8.77 9.41
N ALA A 8 -5.74 -7.50 9.22
CA ALA A 8 -4.84 -6.37 9.43
C ALA A 8 -5.68 -5.11 9.72
N GLY A 9 -5.15 -4.21 10.54
CA GLY A 9 -5.66 -2.83 10.65
C GLY A 9 -5.22 -2.00 9.43
N HIS A 10 -6.07 -1.10 8.96
CA HIS A 10 -5.76 -0.19 7.86
C HIS A 10 -5.55 1.23 8.42
N HIS A 11 -4.38 1.82 8.17
CA HIS A 11 -3.97 3.13 8.70
C HIS A 11 -3.85 3.24 10.23
N GLU A 12 -3.55 2.15 10.92
CA GLU A 12 -3.35 2.11 12.39
C GLU A 12 -1.87 1.93 12.80
N GLY A 13 -0.93 2.05 11.86
CA GLY A 13 0.51 1.84 12.09
C GLY A 13 1.25 3.10 12.56
N GLU A 14 2.41 2.89 13.18
CA GLU A 14 3.32 3.97 13.58
C GLU A 14 3.98 4.63 12.36
N ILE A 15 4.36 5.90 12.49
CA ILE A 15 5.26 6.55 11.53
C ILE A 15 6.67 6.02 11.78
N VAL A 16 7.29 5.50 10.72
CA VAL A 16 8.54 4.75 10.81
C VAL A 16 9.50 5.18 9.71
N ASN A 17 10.80 4.97 9.94
CA ASN A 17 11.81 5.03 8.90
C ASN A 17 11.95 3.64 8.26
N PRO A 18 11.82 3.51 6.92
CA PRO A 18 11.91 2.21 6.24
C PRO A 18 13.24 1.48 6.43
N ASP A 19 14.33 2.20 6.72
CA ASP A 19 15.67 1.65 6.90
C ASP A 19 15.93 1.12 8.32
N SER A 20 15.12 1.54 9.31
CA SER A 20 15.33 1.19 10.72
C SER A 20 14.12 0.56 11.41
N ILE A 21 13.02 0.33 10.69
CA ILE A 21 11.82 -0.32 11.24
C ILE A 21 12.14 -1.76 11.70
N SER A 22 11.66 -2.13 12.89
CA SER A 22 11.63 -3.54 13.28
C SER A 22 10.61 -4.30 12.43
N ARG A 23 11.02 -5.45 11.87
CA ARG A 23 10.13 -6.34 11.14
C ARG A 23 9.63 -7.51 11.99
N GLU A 24 9.88 -7.46 13.30
CA GLU A 24 9.34 -8.41 14.27
C GLU A 24 7.95 -7.96 14.72
N VAL A 25 6.98 -8.88 14.71
CA VAL A 25 5.63 -8.60 15.19
C VAL A 25 5.59 -8.79 16.71
N ALA A 26 5.23 -7.74 17.44
CA ALA A 26 5.14 -7.77 18.89
C ALA A 26 3.88 -8.56 19.35
N PRO A 27 3.93 -9.25 20.51
CA PRO A 27 2.77 -9.95 21.05
C PRO A 27 1.52 -9.08 21.22
N LYS A 28 1.68 -7.79 21.53
CA LYS A 28 0.58 -6.82 21.64
C LYS A 28 -0.18 -6.62 20.31
N GLU A 29 0.52 -6.66 19.18
CA GLU A 29 -0.08 -6.48 17.85
C GLU A 29 -0.90 -7.71 17.46
N VAL A 30 -0.39 -8.91 17.75
CA VAL A 30 -1.15 -10.17 17.61
C VAL A 30 -2.40 -10.13 18.49
N ALA A 31 -2.28 -9.70 19.74
CA ALA A 31 -3.41 -9.62 20.67
C ALA A 31 -4.50 -8.66 20.16
N ALA A 32 -4.11 -7.52 19.58
CA ALA A 32 -5.03 -6.56 18.96
C ALA A 32 -5.78 -7.19 17.77
N MET A 33 -5.08 -7.88 16.87
CA MET A 33 -5.71 -8.57 15.74
C MET A 33 -6.66 -9.68 16.20
N ARG A 34 -6.30 -10.45 17.24
CA ARG A 34 -7.17 -11.47 17.82
C ARG A 34 -8.43 -10.87 18.45
N ALA A 35 -8.36 -9.67 19.04
CA ALA A 35 -9.54 -8.97 19.54
C ALA A 35 -10.51 -8.59 18.42
N LEU A 36 -10.00 -8.16 17.25
CA LEU A 36 -10.83 -7.90 16.07
C LEU A 36 -11.49 -9.19 15.55
N VAL A 37 -10.73 -10.29 15.46
CA VAL A 37 -11.27 -11.59 15.04
C VAL A 37 -12.38 -12.05 15.99
N ARG A 38 -12.18 -11.98 17.31
CA ARG A 38 -13.22 -12.28 18.31
C ARG A 38 -14.51 -11.52 18.08
N LYS A 39 -14.38 -10.22 17.82
CA LYS A 39 -15.52 -9.32 17.69
C LYS A 39 -16.29 -9.52 16.40
N PHE A 40 -15.58 -9.71 15.29
CA PHE A 40 -16.17 -9.65 13.95
C PHE A 40 -16.27 -10.99 13.23
N LEU A 41 -15.53 -12.00 13.68
CA LEU A 41 -15.54 -13.35 13.10
C LEU A 41 -15.51 -14.43 14.21
N PRO A 42 -16.61 -14.62 14.95
CA PRO A 42 -16.71 -15.68 15.96
C PRO A 42 -16.37 -17.05 15.37
N GLY A 43 -15.53 -17.81 16.05
CA GLY A 43 -15.00 -19.10 15.56
C GLY A 43 -13.77 -18.98 14.66
N GLY A 44 -13.32 -17.76 14.31
CA GLY A 44 -12.11 -17.51 13.51
C GLY A 44 -10.80 -17.54 14.29
N GLU A 45 -10.81 -17.82 15.60
CA GLU A 45 -9.66 -17.69 16.51
C GLU A 45 -8.69 -18.87 16.51
N GLY A 46 -8.46 -19.51 15.36
CA GLY A 46 -7.48 -20.59 15.24
C GLY A 46 -6.05 -20.19 15.64
N ASP A 47 -5.15 -21.16 15.55
CA ASP A 47 -3.74 -20.95 15.83
C ASP A 47 -3.14 -19.84 14.96
N LEU A 48 -2.22 -19.06 15.53
CA LEU A 48 -1.50 -18.06 14.76
C LEU A 48 -0.55 -18.78 13.83
N ARG A 49 -0.79 -18.71 12.53
CA ARG A 49 0.07 -19.35 11.52
C ARG A 49 1.25 -18.49 11.12
N THR A 50 1.00 -17.21 10.86
CA THR A 50 2.02 -16.28 10.38
C THR A 50 1.64 -14.85 10.74
N ALA A 51 2.64 -14.03 11.06
CA ALA A 51 2.49 -12.60 11.25
C ALA A 51 3.64 -11.89 10.52
N VAL A 52 3.34 -10.75 9.89
CA VAL A 52 4.31 -10.01 9.06
C VAL A 52 4.11 -8.52 9.25
N VAL A 53 5.21 -7.78 9.37
CA VAL A 53 5.22 -6.31 9.31
C VAL A 53 5.28 -5.86 7.85
N CYS A 54 4.39 -4.93 7.49
CA CYS A 54 4.35 -4.28 6.18
C CYS A 54 4.44 -2.76 6.37
N MET A 55 4.64 -2.02 5.28
CA MET A 55 4.71 -0.57 5.29
C MET A 55 3.76 0.03 4.26
N TYR A 56 3.15 1.15 4.64
CA TYR A 56 2.53 2.07 3.71
C TYR A 56 3.39 3.33 3.60
N THR A 57 3.57 3.82 2.38
CA THR A 57 4.03 5.18 2.12
C THR A 57 2.79 6.02 1.88
N ASN A 58 2.47 7.00 2.72
CA ASN A 58 1.21 7.76 2.57
C ASN A 58 1.47 9.15 2.01
N THR A 59 0.64 9.56 1.06
CA THR A 59 0.46 10.96 0.69
C THR A 59 -0.56 11.63 1.61
N PRO A 60 -0.51 12.97 1.80
CA PRO A 60 -1.47 13.66 2.68
C PRO A 60 -2.94 13.50 2.29
N ASP A 61 -3.22 13.31 1.00
CA ASP A 61 -4.56 13.12 0.43
C ASP A 61 -4.87 11.66 0.09
N HIS A 62 -3.97 10.74 0.42
CA HIS A 62 -4.08 9.30 0.18
C HIS A 62 -4.24 8.86 -1.29
N HIS A 63 -4.11 9.78 -2.25
CA HIS A 63 -4.04 9.45 -3.68
C HIS A 63 -2.64 9.00 -4.08
N PHE A 64 -2.53 8.30 -5.22
CA PHE A 64 -1.23 7.98 -5.80
C PHE A 64 -0.50 9.24 -6.24
N PHE A 65 0.80 9.08 -6.44
CA PHE A 65 1.63 10.12 -7.05
C PHE A 65 2.24 9.58 -8.33
N ILE A 66 1.81 10.08 -9.49
CA ILE A 66 2.32 9.66 -10.80
C ILE A 66 2.51 10.90 -11.66
N ASP A 67 3.75 11.37 -11.81
CA ASP A 67 4.04 12.57 -12.57
C ASP A 67 5.48 12.62 -13.07
N ARG A 68 5.74 13.49 -14.05
CA ARG A 68 7.10 13.80 -14.48
C ARG A 68 7.77 14.78 -13.51
N HIS A 69 9.09 14.68 -13.39
CA HIS A 69 9.85 15.64 -12.60
C HIS A 69 9.82 17.04 -13.27
N PRO A 70 9.55 18.13 -12.53
CA PRO A 70 9.29 19.45 -13.12
C PRO A 70 10.48 20.03 -13.88
N GLN A 71 11.72 19.81 -13.42
CA GLN A 71 12.93 20.22 -14.14
C GLN A 71 13.53 19.14 -15.06
N HIS A 72 13.03 17.90 -15.01
CA HIS A 72 13.62 16.76 -15.71
C HIS A 72 12.51 15.92 -16.37
N PRO A 73 11.96 16.36 -17.51
CA PRO A 73 10.80 15.72 -18.13
C PRO A 73 11.05 14.25 -18.52
N GLN A 74 12.30 13.83 -18.69
CA GLN A 74 12.68 12.44 -18.93
C GLN A 74 12.55 11.52 -17.70
N VAL A 75 12.36 12.09 -16.51
CA VAL A 75 12.22 11.35 -15.25
C VAL A 75 10.73 11.24 -14.91
N LEU A 76 10.24 10.01 -14.80
CA LEU A 76 8.90 9.70 -14.32
C LEU A 76 8.99 9.23 -12.86
N ILE A 77 8.20 9.83 -11.98
CA ILE A 77 8.10 9.44 -10.58
C ILE A 77 6.74 8.79 -10.37
N ALA A 78 6.74 7.60 -9.77
CA ALA A 78 5.54 6.85 -9.49
C ALA A 78 5.56 6.31 -8.06
N SER A 79 4.49 6.57 -7.31
CA SER A 79 4.23 6.04 -5.98
C SER A 79 2.78 5.54 -5.89
N PRO A 80 2.55 4.25 -6.24
CA PRO A 80 1.27 3.54 -6.07
C PRO A 80 1.00 3.24 -4.59
N CYS A 81 0.74 4.28 -3.83
CA CYS A 81 0.99 4.29 -2.41
C CYS A 81 -0.29 4.29 -1.57
N SER A 82 -0.20 4.79 -0.34
CA SER A 82 -1.30 4.98 0.60
C SER A 82 -2.04 3.69 0.99
N GLY A 83 -1.33 2.57 0.92
CA GLY A 83 -1.81 1.28 1.41
C GLY A 83 -2.84 0.56 0.55
N HIS A 84 -3.12 1.09 -0.64
CA HIS A 84 -4.18 0.54 -1.49
C HIS A 84 -3.76 0.34 -2.95
N GLY A 85 -2.50 0.61 -3.30
CA GLY A 85 -1.97 0.55 -4.67
C GLY A 85 -1.83 -0.84 -5.29
N PHE A 86 -1.66 -1.91 -4.50
CA PHE A 86 -1.35 -3.24 -5.05
C PHE A 86 -2.41 -3.75 -6.04
N LYS A 87 -3.70 -3.49 -5.79
CA LYS A 87 -4.79 -3.90 -6.69
C LYS A 87 -4.73 -3.23 -8.07
N PHE A 88 -3.99 -2.13 -8.19
CA PHE A 88 -3.79 -1.38 -9.43
C PHE A 88 -2.40 -1.62 -10.03
N SER A 89 -1.56 -2.46 -9.42
CA SER A 89 -0.16 -2.65 -9.85
C SER A 89 -0.03 -3.01 -11.34
N SER A 90 -0.91 -3.87 -11.86
CA SER A 90 -0.92 -4.25 -13.27
C SER A 90 -1.22 -3.07 -14.19
N VAL A 91 -2.34 -2.37 -13.97
CA VAL A 91 -2.74 -1.22 -14.80
C VAL A 91 -1.78 -0.04 -14.65
N ILE A 92 -1.19 0.14 -13.48
CA ILE A 92 -0.16 1.15 -13.27
C ILE A 92 1.08 0.83 -14.11
N GLY A 93 1.52 -0.44 -14.18
CA GLY A 93 2.64 -0.82 -15.05
C GLY A 93 2.40 -0.45 -16.52
N GLU A 94 1.18 -0.65 -17.01
CA GLU A 94 0.78 -0.23 -18.36
C GLU A 94 0.82 1.30 -18.51
N VAL A 95 0.19 2.03 -17.59
CA VAL A 95 0.21 3.51 -17.58
C VAL A 95 1.62 4.07 -17.58
N LEU A 96 2.51 3.52 -16.75
CA LEU A 96 3.90 3.97 -16.68
C LEU A 96 4.63 3.69 -18.00
N THR A 97 4.34 2.57 -18.67
CA THR A 97 4.89 2.26 -19.99
C THR A 97 4.45 3.29 -21.01
N ASP A 98 3.15 3.60 -21.10
CA ASP A 98 2.62 4.61 -22.02
C ASP A 98 3.27 5.97 -21.79
N LEU A 99 3.35 6.40 -20.53
CA LEU A 99 4.00 7.65 -20.16
C LEU A 99 5.48 7.65 -20.56
N MET A 100 6.23 6.58 -20.31
CA MET A 100 7.65 6.49 -20.68
C MET A 100 7.88 6.53 -22.19
N THR A 101 7.00 5.92 -22.99
CA THR A 101 7.11 5.90 -24.46
C THR A 101 6.41 7.09 -25.14
N ASN A 102 5.87 8.04 -24.38
CA ASN A 102 5.04 9.14 -24.87
C ASN A 102 3.82 8.67 -25.69
N ALA A 103 3.30 7.48 -25.40
CA ALA A 103 2.04 7.02 -25.93
C ALA A 103 0.88 7.70 -25.16
N PRO A 104 -0.29 7.87 -25.79
CA PRO A 104 -1.46 8.37 -25.08
C PRO A 104 -1.91 7.35 -24.04
N SER A 105 -1.91 7.75 -22.76
CA SER A 105 -2.52 6.94 -21.69
C SER A 105 -4.01 6.80 -21.94
N ARG A 106 -4.53 5.59 -21.78
CA ARG A 106 -5.98 5.29 -21.87
C ARG A 106 -6.77 5.78 -20.65
N PHE A 107 -6.06 6.16 -19.59
CA PHE A 107 -6.63 6.58 -18.30
C PHE A 107 -6.38 8.06 -18.04
N ASP A 108 -7.36 8.73 -17.43
CA ASP A 108 -7.16 10.06 -16.85
C ASP A 108 -6.35 9.95 -15.56
N LEU A 109 -5.20 10.61 -15.54
CA LEU A 109 -4.27 10.62 -14.41
C LEU A 109 -4.27 11.96 -13.67
N SER A 110 -5.19 12.87 -14.00
CA SER A 110 -5.27 14.22 -13.42
C SER A 110 -5.28 14.21 -11.89
N LEU A 111 -5.96 13.23 -11.29
CA LEU A 111 -6.04 13.02 -9.85
C LEU A 111 -4.68 12.70 -9.20
N PHE A 112 -3.74 12.13 -9.94
CA PHE A 112 -2.44 11.65 -9.43
C PHE A 112 -1.27 12.58 -9.74
N ARG A 113 -1.53 13.67 -10.47
CA ARG A 113 -0.55 14.72 -10.72
C ARG A 113 -0.44 15.63 -9.51
N ARG A 114 0.77 16.10 -9.21
CA ARG A 114 0.94 17.18 -8.23
C ARG A 114 1.50 18.40 -8.90
N ARG A 115 1.00 19.55 -8.46
CA ARG A 115 1.69 20.82 -8.64
C ARG A 115 2.84 20.83 -7.65
N TRP A 116 4.03 20.56 -8.17
CA TRP A 116 5.28 20.88 -7.49
C TRP A 116 5.42 22.40 -7.35
#